data_AF-A0A453N7Z7-F1
#
_entry.id   AF-A0A453N7Z7-F1
#
_cell.length_a   1.000
_cell.length_b   1.000
_cell.length_c   1.000
_cell.angle_alpha   90.00
_cell.angle_beta   90.00
_cell.angle_gamma   90.00
#
_symmetry.space_group_name_H-M   'P 1'
#
loop_
_entity.id
_entity.type
_entity.pdbx_description
1 polymer ?
#
loop_
_entity_poly.entity_id
_entity_poly.type
_entity_poly.pdbx_seq_one_letter_code
_entity_poly.pdbx_strand_id
1 'polypeptide(L)'
;MAQIKDIESLRPREITVHWVGMAENVQIMGSFDGWSHGEAMSREYSGDYARFSATLRLRPGSYEIKFLVDGEWKLSSEYPITGEGLTQNNKLVVQ
;
A
#
# COMPACT_ATOMS: atom_id res chain seq x y z
N MET A 1 -7.70 -27.27 -22.15
CA MET A 1 -6.65 -26.26 -21.89
C MET A 1 -7.24 -25.00 -21.21
N ALA A 2 -8.06 -25.14 -20.16
CA ALA A 2 -8.65 -23.99 -19.44
C ALA A 2 -7.93 -23.72 -18.09
N GLN A 3 -7.39 -24.76 -17.45
CA GLN A 3 -6.90 -24.71 -16.08
C GLN A 3 -5.53 -24.00 -15.89
N ILE A 4 -4.76 -23.80 -16.97
CA ILE A 4 -3.42 -23.19 -16.91
C ILE A 4 -3.50 -21.66 -16.90
N LYS A 5 -4.47 -21.06 -17.62
CA LYS A 5 -4.63 -19.60 -17.70
C LYS A 5 -5.01 -18.97 -16.37
N ASP A 6 -5.79 -19.68 -15.55
CA ASP A 6 -6.24 -19.18 -14.24
C ASP A 6 -5.08 -19.07 -13.25
N ILE A 7 -4.11 -20.00 -13.29
CA ILE A 7 -2.94 -19.96 -12.39
C ILE A 7 -2.01 -18.78 -12.75
N GLU A 8 -1.86 -18.48 -14.05
CA GLU A 8 -1.05 -17.33 -14.48
C GLU A 8 -1.65 -16.01 -14.01
N SER A 9 -2.99 -15.91 -13.98
CA SER A 9 -3.70 -14.73 -13.49
C SER A 9 -3.49 -14.47 -11.99
N LEU A 10 -3.08 -15.48 -11.22
CA LEU A 10 -2.84 -15.39 -9.77
C LEU A 10 -1.36 -15.17 -9.43
N ARG A 11 -0.48 -14.96 -10.41
CA ARG A 11 0.94 -14.73 -10.15
C ARG A 11 1.15 -13.41 -9.40
N PRO A 12 1.99 -13.37 -8.35
CA PRO A 12 2.35 -12.13 -7.69
C PRO A 12 2.98 -11.12 -8.66
N ARG A 13 2.64 -9.84 -8.49
CA ARG A 13 3.11 -8.69 -9.25
C ARG A 13 3.79 -7.71 -8.31
N GLU A 14 4.79 -7.03 -8.84
CA GLU A 14 5.40 -5.90 -8.14
C GLU A 14 4.53 -4.66 -8.36
N ILE A 15 4.11 -4.04 -7.27
CA ILE A 15 3.37 -2.78 -7.27
C ILE A 15 4.11 -1.80 -6.38
N THR A 16 4.42 -0.62 -6.92
CA THR A 16 5.00 0.46 -6.13
C THR A 16 3.88 1.33 -5.58
N VAL A 17 3.85 1.46 -4.25
CA VAL A 17 2.90 2.30 -3.52
C VAL A 17 3.65 3.54 -3.06
N HIS A 18 2.98 4.70 -3.10
CA HIS A 18 3.56 5.98 -2.74
C HIS A 18 2.83 6.60 -1.56
N TRP A 19 3.57 7.41 -0.80
CA TRP A 19 3.03 8.36 0.15
C TRP A 19 3.67 9.72 -0.10
N VAL A 20 2.87 10.77 -0.15
CA VAL A 20 3.37 12.15 -0.34
C VAL A 20 2.93 13.00 0.84
N GLY A 21 3.89 13.63 1.51
CA GLY A 21 3.61 14.50 2.64
C GLY A 21 4.85 14.84 3.46
N MET A 22 4.69 15.70 4.46
CA MET A 22 5.74 15.94 5.45
C MET A 22 5.79 14.77 6.42
N ALA A 23 6.92 14.05 6.42
CA ALA A 23 7.18 12.94 7.31
C ALA A 23 8.69 12.68 7.42
N GLU A 24 9.11 12.03 8.51
CA GLU A 24 10.47 11.48 8.64
C GLU A 24 10.49 9.99 8.28
N ASN A 25 9.53 9.24 8.80
CA ASN A 25 9.39 7.80 8.62
C ASN A 25 7.98 7.44 8.17
N VAL A 26 7.89 6.58 7.15
CA VAL A 26 6.61 6.08 6.66
C VAL A 26 6.68 4.58 6.51
N GLN A 27 5.68 3.89 7.03
CA GLN A 27 5.49 2.45 6.87
C GLN A 27 4.09 2.20 6.32
N ILE A 28 4.01 1.35 5.29
CA ILE A 28 2.72 0.89 4.77
C ILE A 28 2.32 -0.40 5.50
N MET A 29 1.12 -0.41 6.05
CA MET A 29 0.51 -1.55 6.70
C MET A 29 -0.71 -1.98 5.89
N GLY A 30 -1.09 -3.24 5.91
CA GLY A 30 -2.30 -3.65 5.21
C GLY A 30 -2.70 -5.10 5.36
N SER A 31 -3.81 -5.45 4.72
CA SER A 31 -4.36 -6.81 4.76
C SER A 31 -3.48 -7.85 4.05
N PHE A 32 -2.49 -7.43 3.27
CA PHE A 32 -1.60 -8.33 2.52
C PHE A 32 -0.74 -9.22 3.41
N ASP A 33 -0.50 -8.82 4.65
CA ASP A 33 0.20 -9.61 5.67
C ASP A 33 -0.63 -9.78 6.96
N GLY A 34 -1.94 -9.53 6.88
CA GLY A 34 -2.84 -9.57 8.02
C GLY A 34 -2.62 -8.45 9.04
N TRP A 35 -2.16 -7.27 8.60
CA TRP A 35 -1.88 -6.11 9.47
C TRP A 35 -0.79 -6.37 10.51
N SER A 36 0.22 -7.16 10.16
CA SER A 36 1.24 -7.61 11.12
C SER A 36 2.52 -6.77 11.08
N HIS A 37 3.28 -6.82 10.00
CA HIS A 37 4.62 -6.24 9.91
C HIS A 37 4.66 -5.01 8.98
N GLY A 38 3.87 -4.98 7.92
CA GLY A 38 3.95 -3.95 6.88
C GLY A 38 5.30 -3.90 6.16
N GLU A 39 5.54 -2.79 5.47
CA GLU A 39 6.78 -2.52 4.73
C GLU A 39 7.22 -1.07 4.97
N ALA A 40 8.50 -0.86 5.25
CA ALA A 40 9.06 0.48 5.40
C ALA A 40 9.17 1.16 4.02
N MET A 41 8.78 2.43 3.94
CA MET A 41 8.84 3.18 2.69
C MET A 41 10.14 3.98 2.62
N SER A 42 10.80 3.90 1.47
CA SER A 42 12.03 4.64 1.18
C SER A 42 11.69 6.07 0.78
N ARG A 43 12.39 7.05 1.38
CA ARG A 43 12.25 8.46 1.01
C ARG A 43 12.92 8.73 -0.35
N GLU A 44 12.16 9.27 -1.27
CA GLU A 44 12.63 9.84 -2.54
C GLU A 44 12.95 11.33 -2.30
N TYR A 45 14.16 11.77 -2.66
CA TYR A 45 14.55 13.17 -2.56
C TYR A 45 13.86 13.99 -3.67
N SER A 46 12.74 14.65 -3.35
CA SER A 46 12.02 15.52 -4.29
C SER A 46 11.70 16.91 -3.74
N GLY A 47 12.71 17.79 -3.61
CA GLY A 47 12.48 19.21 -3.31
C GLY A 47 11.64 19.46 -2.04
N ASP A 48 10.66 20.38 -2.12
CA ASP A 48 9.92 20.92 -0.96
C ASP A 48 8.95 19.93 -0.29
N TYR A 49 8.63 18.79 -0.92
CA TYR A 49 7.78 17.74 -0.36
C TYR A 49 8.49 16.39 -0.39
N ALA A 50 8.39 15.63 0.71
CA ALA A 50 8.93 14.27 0.73
C ALA A 50 7.93 13.31 0.08
N ARG A 51 8.41 12.56 -0.92
CA ARG A 51 7.74 11.39 -1.46
C ARG A 51 8.38 10.15 -0.86
N PHE A 52 7.58 9.16 -0.52
CA PHE A 52 8.02 7.88 -0.02
C PHE A 52 7.48 6.78 -0.94
N SER A 53 8.22 5.69 -1.10
CA SER A 53 7.78 4.53 -1.87
C SER A 53 8.15 3.19 -1.25
N ALA A 54 7.29 2.20 -1.46
CA ALA A 54 7.57 0.79 -1.17
C ALA A 54 7.10 -0.07 -2.35
N THR A 55 7.90 -1.04 -2.76
CA THR A 55 7.53 -2.02 -3.78
C THR A 55 7.06 -3.29 -3.10
N LEU A 56 5.78 -3.59 -3.24
CA LEU A 56 5.15 -4.78 -2.67
C LEU A 56 4.99 -5.86 -3.75
N ARG A 57 5.17 -7.12 -3.38
CA ARG A 57 4.94 -8.27 -4.27
C ARG A 57 3.64 -8.97 -3.91
N LEU A 58 2.54 -8.56 -4.54
CA LEU A 58 1.18 -8.98 -4.19
C LEU A 58 0.51 -9.74 -5.34
N ARG A 59 -0.38 -10.67 -5.01
CA ARG A 59 -1.23 -11.30 -6.03
C ARG A 59 -2.31 -10.31 -6.49
N PRO A 60 -2.87 -10.47 -7.69
CA PRO A 60 -4.03 -9.69 -8.10
C PRO A 60 -5.18 -9.85 -7.11
N GLY A 61 -5.80 -8.73 -6.75
CA GLY A 61 -6.76 -8.66 -5.65
C GLY A 61 -6.97 -7.23 -5.14
N SER A 62 -7.85 -7.12 -4.15
CA SER A 62 -8.10 -5.88 -3.42
C SER A 62 -7.55 -6.01 -2.01
N TYR A 63 -6.79 -5.01 -1.59
CA TYR A 63 -6.16 -4.94 -0.28
C TYR A 63 -6.58 -3.67 0.43
N GLU A 64 -6.78 -3.76 1.74
CA GLU A 64 -6.87 -2.57 2.58
C GLU A 64 -5.47 -2.22 3.06
N ILE A 65 -5.13 -0.94 3.00
CA ILE A 65 -3.84 -0.41 3.44
C ILE A 65 -4.03 0.84 4.29
N LYS A 66 -3.06 1.13 5.15
CA LYS A 66 -2.99 2.39 5.90
C LYS A 66 -1.52 2.73 6.15
N PHE A 67 -1.23 4.01 6.29
CA PHE A 67 0.14 4.49 6.47
C PHE A 67 0.37 4.82 7.93
N LEU A 68 1.45 4.29 8.50
CA LEU A 68 1.98 4.73 9.78
C LEU A 68 3.05 5.78 9.50
N VAL A 69 2.70 7.04 9.71
CA VAL A 69 3.51 8.21 9.39
C VAL A 69 3.96 8.83 10.70
N ASP A 70 5.25 8.73 11.00
CA ASP A 70 5.83 9.19 12.28
C ASP A 70 5.08 8.67 13.51
N GLY A 71 4.61 7.42 13.44
CA GLY A 71 3.84 6.76 14.51
C GLY A 71 2.34 7.04 14.51
N GLU A 72 1.83 7.87 13.58
CA GLU A 72 0.41 8.17 13.45
C GLU A 72 -0.23 7.47 12.24
N TRP A 73 -1.42 6.92 12.44
CA TRP A 73 -2.21 6.34 11.36
C TRP A 73 -2.80 7.41 10.45
N LYS A 74 -2.43 7.39 9.17
CA LYS A 74 -2.92 8.34 8.16
C LYS A 74 -3.48 7.63 6.92
N LEU A 75 -4.45 8.29 6.30
CA LEU A 75 -4.96 7.96 4.98
C LEU A 75 -4.29 8.86 3.95
N SER A 76 -4.00 8.30 2.78
CA SER A 76 -3.53 9.05 1.63
C SER A 76 -4.72 9.46 0.76
N SER A 77 -4.68 10.68 0.23
CA SER A 77 -5.64 11.17 -0.76
C SER A 77 -5.43 10.57 -2.15
N GLU A 78 -4.29 9.90 -2.39
CA GLU A 78 -3.96 9.26 -3.66
C GLU A 78 -4.67 7.90 -3.85
N TYR A 79 -5.28 7.36 -2.79
CA TYR A 79 -5.96 6.06 -2.82
C TYR A 79 -7.41 6.20 -2.37
N PRO A 80 -8.34 5.45 -2.98
CA PRO A 80 -9.73 5.41 -2.52
C PRO A 80 -9.82 5.03 -1.04
N ILE A 81 -10.77 5.60 -0.31
CA ILE A 81 -11.06 5.26 1.09
C ILE A 81 -12.15 4.18 1.12
N THR A 82 -12.02 3.24 2.05
CA THR A 82 -13.01 2.21 2.40
C THR A 82 -13.21 2.18 3.91
N GLY A 83 -14.32 1.61 4.38
CA GLY A 83 -14.69 1.58 5.81
C GLY A 83 -15.32 2.89 6.31
N GLU A 84 -15.56 2.96 7.61
CA GLU A 84 -16.31 4.06 8.24
C GLU A 84 -15.69 4.48 9.57
N GLY A 85 -15.67 5.80 9.84
CA GLY A 85 -15.12 6.35 11.08
C GLY A 85 -13.68 5.88 11.37
N LEU A 86 -13.47 5.26 12.53
CA LEU A 86 -12.14 4.81 12.97
C LEU A 86 -11.60 3.62 12.19
N THR A 87 -12.44 2.89 11.46
CA THR A 87 -12.04 1.73 10.64
C THR A 87 -11.71 2.11 9.20
N GLN A 88 -11.65 3.42 8.88
CA GLN A 88 -11.28 3.85 7.54
C GLN A 88 -9.84 3.44 7.19
N ASN A 89 -9.72 2.87 5.99
CA ASN A 89 -8.49 2.43 5.34
C ASN A 89 -8.46 2.94 3.90
N ASN A 90 -7.29 2.96 3.28
CA ASN A 90 -7.18 3.11 1.84
C ASN A 90 -7.34 1.75 1.15
N LYS A 91 -7.80 1.76 -0.10
CA LYS A 91 -7.96 0.57 -0.94
C LYS A 91 -6.87 0.53 -2.02
N LEU A 92 -6.09 -0.56 -2.04
CA LEU A 92 -5.11 -0.86 -3.07
C LEU A 92 -5.65 -1.99 -3.97
N VAL A 93 -5.70 -1.74 -5.28
CA VAL A 93 -6.12 -2.75 -6.27
C VAL A 93 -4.92 -3.18 -7.08
N VAL A 94 -4.64 -4.49 -7.08
CA VAL A 94 -3.61 -5.12 -7.91
C VAL A 94 -4.34 -5.87 -9.02
N GLN A 95 -4.08 -5.48 -10.26
CA GLN A 95 -4.64 -6.11 -11.47
C GLN A 95 -3.62 -7.03 -12.09
#